data_AF-A0A7K5HGK9-F1
#
_entry.id   AF-A0A7K5HGK9-F1
#
_cell.length_a   1.000
_cell.length_b   1.000
_cell.length_c   1.000
_cell.angle_alpha   90.00
_cell.angle_beta   90.00
_cell.angle_gamma   90.00
#
_symmetry.space_group_name_H-M   'P 1'
#
loop_
_entity.id
_entity.type
_entity.pdbx_description
1 polymer ?
#
loop_
_entity_poly.entity_id
_entity_poly.type
_entity_poly.pdbx_seq_one_letter_code
_entity_poly.pdbx_strand_id
1 'polypeptide(L)' 'GKTKRISKKRKSNGLLLQPLGKRKRVSFGGQLSPELFDKSLPPNSPLKKGAIPARLSLPFENSPRAVLKKAQGLKPFVVK' A
#
# COMPACT_ATOMS: atom_id res chain seq x y z
N GLY A 1 -16.00 52.72 5.22
CA GLY A 1 -14.93 51.95 5.89
C GLY A 1 -15.29 50.47 5.89
N LYS A 2 -14.48 49.61 5.24
CA LYS A 2 -13.58 48.63 5.88
C LYS A 2 -14.33 47.43 6.51
N THR A 3 -14.85 46.51 5.68
CA THR A 3 -14.30 45.18 5.28
C THR A 3 -14.71 44.00 6.18
N LYS A 4 -15.56 43.10 5.62
CA LYS A 4 -15.89 41.77 6.18
C LYS A 4 -14.64 40.90 6.32
N ARG A 5 -14.44 40.30 7.50
CA ARG A 5 -13.39 39.28 7.73
C ARG A 5 -13.84 37.94 7.13
N ILE A 6 -13.19 37.53 6.06
CA ILE A 6 -13.33 36.23 5.42
C ILE A 6 -12.59 35.21 6.29
N SER A 7 -13.29 34.18 6.78
CA SER A 7 -12.68 33.13 7.60
C SER A 7 -11.67 32.33 6.77
N LYS A 8 -10.39 32.41 7.16
CA LYS A 8 -9.30 31.71 6.47
C LYS A 8 -9.38 30.22 6.82
N LYS A 9 -10.02 29.44 5.94
CA LYS A 9 -10.06 27.97 5.99
C LYS A 9 -8.62 27.45 6.08
N ARG A 10 -8.28 26.78 7.19
CA ARG A 10 -6.96 26.17 7.39
C ARG A 10 -6.79 25.04 6.36
N LYS A 11 -5.93 25.25 5.37
CA LYS A 11 -5.38 24.16 4.54
C LYS A 11 -4.36 23.44 5.41
N SER A 12 -4.76 22.32 6.03
CA SER A 12 -3.80 21.37 6.59
C SER A 12 -3.14 20.66 5.43
N ASN A 13 -2.01 21.18 4.98
CA ASN A 13 -1.13 20.46 4.06
C ASN A 13 -0.68 19.21 4.84
N GLY A 14 -1.07 18.02 4.39
CA GLY A 14 -0.94 16.74 5.10
C GLY A 14 0.48 16.22 5.27
N LEU A 15 1.46 17.10 5.45
CA LEU A 15 2.82 16.72 5.84
C LEU A 15 2.80 16.52 7.35
N LEU A 16 2.54 15.27 7.76
CA LEU A 16 2.51 14.87 9.15
C LEU A 16 3.81 15.28 9.85
N LEU A 17 3.67 16.21 10.79
CA LEU A 17 4.66 16.45 11.82
C LEU A 17 4.82 15.14 12.58
N GLN A 18 5.89 14.40 12.28
CA GLN A 18 6.22 13.17 12.98
C GLN A 18 6.44 13.52 14.46
N PRO A 19 5.67 12.96 15.41
CA PRO A 19 5.88 13.22 16.82
C PRO A 19 7.33 12.86 17.21
N LEU A 20 8.02 13.79 17.87
CA LEU A 20 9.38 13.67 18.39
C LEU A 20 9.45 12.66 19.56
N GLY A 21 9.12 11.40 19.26
CA GLY A 21 9.04 10.30 20.22
C GLY A 21 8.40 9.07 19.57
N LYS A 22 9.23 8.18 19.00
CA LYS A 22 8.77 6.97 18.31
C LYS A 22 8.30 5.90 19.30
N ARG A 23 7.12 6.09 19.88
CA ARG A 23 6.42 5.02 20.60
C ARG A 23 5.69 4.14 19.60
N LYS A 24 5.73 2.82 19.77
CA LYS A 24 4.96 1.89 18.94
C LYS A 24 3.47 2.14 19.21
N ARG A 25 2.78 2.68 18.21
CA ARG A 25 1.35 2.96 18.25
C ARG A 25 0.72 2.46 16.96
N VAL A 26 -0.53 2.03 17.05
CA VAL A 26 -1.30 1.65 15.87
C VAL A 26 -1.66 2.93 15.10
N SER A 27 -1.56 2.83 13.79
CA SER A 27 -2.00 3.86 12.85
C SER A 27 -2.81 3.20 11.74
N PHE A 28 -3.65 3.98 11.08
CA PHE A 28 -4.36 3.56 9.88
C PHE A 28 -3.65 4.13 8.65
N GLY A 29 -3.47 3.29 7.63
CA GLY A 29 -2.91 3.72 6.35
C GLY A 29 -3.87 4.61 5.57
N GLY A 30 -3.40 5.11 4.42
CA GLY A 30 -4.26 5.78 3.45
C GLY A 30 -5.21 4.81 2.75
N GLN A 31 -6.16 5.37 1.98
CA GLN A 31 -7.09 4.57 1.19
C GLN A 31 -6.35 3.81 0.08
N LEU A 32 -6.69 2.53 -0.08
CA LEU A 32 -6.16 1.67 -1.14
C LEU A 32 -7.27 1.33 -2.13
N SER A 33 -6.88 1.16 -3.40
CA SER A 33 -7.82 0.66 -4.41
C SER A 33 -8.24 -0.77 -4.04
N PRO A 34 -9.54 -1.08 -4.01
CA PRO A 34 -10.02 -2.42 -3.71
C PRO A 34 -9.68 -3.40 -4.84
N GLU A 35 -9.78 -4.68 -4.53
CA GLU A 35 -9.73 -5.75 -5.52
C GLU A 35 -11.11 -5.97 -6.15
N LEU A 36 -11.17 -6.00 -7.48
CA LEU A 36 -12.41 -6.20 -8.23
C LEU A 36 -12.51 -7.66 -8.64
N PHE A 37 -13.55 -8.35 -8.17
CA PHE A 37 -13.84 -9.74 -8.50
C PHE A 37 -15.20 -9.87 -9.19
N ASP A 38 -15.30 -10.87 -10.07
CA ASP A 38 -16.58 -11.39 -10.54
C ASP A 38 -16.91 -12.63 -9.70
N LYS A 39 -18.18 -12.79 -9.33
CA LYS A 39 -18.67 -13.94 -8.55
C LYS A 39 -18.73 -15.22 -9.38
N SER A 40 -18.85 -15.09 -10.70
CA SER A 40 -18.90 -16.23 -11.62
C SER A 40 -17.51 -16.85 -11.88
N LEU A 41 -16.45 -16.07 -11.64
CA LEU A 41 -15.08 -16.49 -11.86
C LEU A 41 -14.50 -17.18 -10.62
N PRO A 42 -13.53 -18.08 -10.79
CA PRO A 42 -12.85 -18.70 -9.67
C PRO A 42 -12.08 -17.64 -8.86
N PRO A 43 -11.91 -17.88 -7.54
CA PRO A 43 -11.34 -16.88 -6.61
C PRO A 43 -9.87 -16.53 -6.90
N ASN A 44 -9.18 -17.27 -7.76
CA ASN A 44 -7.79 -17.01 -8.17
C ASN A 44 -7.67 -16.08 -9.39
N SER A 45 -8.79 -15.61 -9.96
CA SER A 45 -8.84 -14.81 -11.20
C SER A 45 -9.58 -13.47 -11.02
N PRO A 46 -9.08 -12.57 -10.16
CA PRO A 46 -9.69 -11.26 -9.98
C PRO A 46 -9.63 -10.45 -11.29
N LEU A 47 -10.68 -9.68 -11.57
CA LEU A 47 -10.75 -8.81 -12.76
C LEU A 47 -9.70 -7.69 -12.68
N LYS A 48 -9.51 -7.11 -11.49
CA LYS A 48 -8.47 -6.10 -11.23
C LYS A 48 -7.89 -6.31 -9.83
N LYS A 49 -6.56 -6.35 -9.74
CA LYS A 49 -5.86 -6.46 -8.46
C LYS A 49 -5.99 -5.17 -7.66
N GLY A 50 -6.21 -5.31 -6.36
CA GLY A 50 -6.21 -4.19 -5.42
C GLY A 50 -4.81 -3.60 -5.20
N ALA A 51 -4.75 -2.42 -4.60
CA ALA A 51 -3.49 -1.77 -4.26
C ALA A 51 -2.83 -2.46 -3.05
N ILE A 52 -1.51 -2.67 -3.13
CA ILE A 52 -0.73 -3.30 -2.07
C ILE A 52 -0.23 -2.21 -1.11
N PRO A 53 -0.41 -2.37 0.22
CA PRO A 53 0.09 -1.39 1.18
C PRO A 53 1.61 -1.26 1.08
N ALA A 54 2.09 -0.06 0.74
CA ALA A 54 3.50 0.27 0.72
C ALA A 54 3.93 0.90 2.05
N ARG A 55 5.13 0.53 2.54
CA ARG A 55 5.73 1.20 3.70
C ARG A 55 6.33 2.52 3.26
N LEU A 56 5.58 3.61 3.40
CA LEU A 56 6.01 4.97 3.04
C LEU A 56 7.15 5.53 3.93
N SER A 57 7.45 4.90 5.06
CA SER A 57 8.36 5.45 6.07
C SER A 57 9.83 5.06 5.90
N LEU A 58 10.24 4.43 4.81
CA LEU A 58 11.64 4.07 4.57
C LEU A 58 12.01 4.36 3.11
N PRO A 59 13.11 5.08 2.83
CA PRO A 59 13.71 5.04 1.50
C PRO A 59 14.12 3.59 1.24
N PHE A 60 13.49 2.98 0.24
CA PHE A 60 13.87 1.69 -0.31
C PHE A 60 15.17 1.88 -1.11
N GLU A 61 16.27 2.26 -0.45
CA GLU A 61 17.58 2.29 -1.12
C GLU A 61 18.42 1.06 -0.75
N ASN A 62 18.16 0.38 0.38
CA ASN A 62 19.02 -0.72 0.84
C ASN A 62 18.28 -1.94 1.43
N SER A 63 16.97 -2.11 1.22
CA SER A 63 16.29 -3.32 1.69
C SER A 63 16.29 -4.38 0.59
N PRO A 64 16.92 -5.56 0.78
CA PRO A 64 16.92 -6.58 -0.25
C PRO A 64 15.48 -6.97 -0.55
N ARG A 65 15.09 -6.83 -1.82
CA ARG A 65 13.80 -7.28 -2.33
C ARG A 65 13.61 -8.73 -1.88
N ALA A 66 12.57 -9.01 -1.10
CA ALA A 66 12.28 -10.37 -0.65
C ALA A 66 12.02 -11.24 -1.89
N VAL A 67 13.03 -12.01 -2.31
CA VAL A 67 12.93 -12.91 -3.45
C VAL A 67 12.43 -14.24 -2.91
N LEU A 68 11.13 -14.49 -3.03
CA LEU A 68 10.64 -15.86 -2.98
C LEU A 68 11.30 -16.62 -4.14
N LYS A 69 12.27 -17.48 -3.83
CA LYS A 69 12.92 -18.34 -4.82
C LYS A 69 11.84 -19.25 -5.41
N LYS A 70 11.46 -19.04 -6.68
CA LYS A 70 10.76 -20.09 -7.43
C LYS A 70 11.75 -21.23 -7.64
N ALA A 71 11.41 -22.42 -7.16
CA ALA A 71 12.11 -23.64 -7.54
C ALA A 71 12.01 -23.79 -9.06
N GLN A 72 13.17 -23.82 -9.71
CA GLN A 72 13.31 -24.09 -11.13
C GLN A 72 13.14 -25.60 -11.36
N GLY A 73 12.09 -25.96 -12.10
CA GLY A 73 12.00 -27.20 -12.87
C GLY A 73 11.75 -28.49 -12.10
N LEU A 74 10.48 -28.86 -11.89
CA LEU A 74 10.11 -30.28 -11.88
C LEU A 74 10.32 -30.81 -13.30
N LYS A 75 11.34 -31.65 -13.49
CA LYS A 75 11.52 -32.46 -14.71
C LYS A 75 10.40 -33.53 -14.70
N PRO A 76 9.71 -33.81 -15.81
CA PRO A 76 8.82 -34.96 -15.85
C PRO A 76 9.67 -36.24 -15.75
N PHE A 77 9.45 -37.01 -14.69
CA PHE A 77 9.91 -38.38 -14.60
C PHE A 77 9.07 -39.20 -15.59
N VAL A 78 9.65 -39.51 -16.75
CA VAL A 78 9.10 -40.52 -17.65
C VAL A 78 9.40 -41.87 -17.03
N VAL A 79 8.35 -42.52 -16.53
CA VAL A 79 8.34 -43.95 -16.20
C VAL A 79 8.46 -44.70 -17.53
N LYS A 80 9.42 -45.62 -17.61
CA LYS A 80 9.52 -46.63 -18.66
C LYS A 80 9.46 -48.00 -18.00
#